data_AF-A0A9P0AYM0-F1
#
_entry.id   AF-A0A9P0AYM0-F1
#
_cell.length_a   1.000
_cell.length_b   1.000
_cell.length_c   1.000
_cell.angle_alpha   90.00
_cell.angle_beta   90.00
_cell.angle_gamma   90.00
#
_symmetry.space_group_name_H-M   'P 1'
#
loop_
_entity.id
_entity.type
_entity.pdbx_description
1 polymer ?
#
loop_
_entity_poly.entity_id
_entity_poly.type
_entity_poly.pdbx_seq_one_letter_code
_entity_poly.pdbx_strand_id
1 'polypeptide(L)'
;MTGRRKDPIWQHFIQVAAKAGSKSSFRAQCKNCKTEIVPLVVRMKKHINICRKSIPQVSDTSETDSEDISEKGYQPPNRHKIGNELLCSVYDSLYTVMKKELANKTVCMSIEGWSNIRNDSIVCVSVTDIQEKNGNVYLIDTIDTEDKSHTSEYLLSLLVESIKRCRTYNCTAQSVVTDNAANMTKMRGELAKSEEVGLPDILTYGCSAHILNLLAQDI
;
A
#
# COMPACT_ATOMS: atom_id res chain seq x y z
N MET A 1 18.24 40.58 33.67
CA MET A 1 18.76 39.78 32.54
C MET A 1 17.93 38.52 32.39
N THR A 2 16.93 38.54 31.52
CA THR A 2 15.98 37.42 31.30
C THR A 2 16.56 36.41 30.32
N GLY A 3 17.60 35.67 30.74
CA GLY A 3 18.12 34.53 30.00
C GLY A 3 17.28 33.27 30.27
N ARG A 4 16.66 32.70 29.23
CA ARG A 4 15.94 31.42 29.32
C ARG A 4 16.90 30.34 29.84
N ARG A 5 16.53 29.62 30.92
CA ARG A 5 17.35 28.53 31.48
C ARG A 5 17.67 27.51 30.39
N LYS A 6 18.95 27.14 30.23
CA LYS A 6 19.37 26.10 29.28
C LYS A 6 18.93 24.73 29.80
N ASP A 7 18.48 23.86 28.89
CA ASP A 7 18.11 22.47 29.22
C ASP A 7 19.32 21.71 29.81
N PRO A 8 19.14 20.84 30.82
CA PRO A 8 20.23 20.07 31.45
C PRO A 8 21.09 19.26 30.47
N ILE A 9 20.55 18.91 29.29
CA ILE A 9 21.28 18.18 28.25
C ILE A 9 22.59 18.85 27.83
N TRP A 10 22.68 20.18 27.99
CA TRP A 10 23.87 20.97 27.66
C TRP A 10 25.09 20.61 28.52
N GLN A 11 24.95 19.91 29.64
CA GLN A 11 26.09 19.41 30.42
C GLN A 11 27.01 18.48 29.60
N HIS A 12 26.45 17.78 28.61
CA HIS A 12 27.17 16.83 27.75
C HIS A 12 27.71 17.45 26.44
N PHE A 13 27.46 18.73 26.20
CA PHE A 13 27.83 19.41 24.96
C PHE A 13 28.58 20.72 25.23
N ILE A 14 29.34 21.18 24.24
CA ILE A 14 29.95 22.52 24.21
C ILE A 14 29.41 23.29 22.99
N GLN A 15 29.28 24.61 23.11
CA GLN A 15 28.85 25.47 22.00
C GLN A 15 30.07 25.81 21.16
N VAL A 16 29.98 25.57 19.85
CA VAL A 16 31.02 25.92 18.87
C VAL A 16 30.44 26.83 17.81
N ALA A 17 31.26 27.72 17.24
CA ALA A 17 30.82 28.64 16.20
C ALA A 17 30.30 27.87 14.97
N ALA A 18 29.20 28.32 14.40
CA ALA A 18 28.70 27.72 13.16
C ALA A 18 29.55 28.18 11.96
N LYS A 19 29.74 27.29 10.97
CA LYS A 19 30.38 27.62 9.70
C LYS A 19 29.58 28.70 8.96
N ALA A 20 30.29 29.57 8.23
CA ALA A 20 29.68 30.62 7.41
C ALA A 20 28.60 30.02 6.48
N GLY A 21 27.39 30.57 6.54
CA GLY A 21 26.21 30.08 5.78
C GLY A 21 25.22 29.20 6.56
N SER A 22 25.47 28.90 7.84
CA SER A 22 24.51 28.17 8.69
C SER A 22 23.40 29.09 9.23
N LYS A 23 22.13 28.62 9.16
CA LYS A 23 20.95 29.32 9.74
C LYS A 23 21.00 29.49 11.26
N SER A 24 21.87 28.76 11.96
CA SER A 24 22.06 28.86 13.40
C SER A 24 23.39 29.51 13.72
N SER A 25 23.41 30.41 14.70
CA SER A 25 24.59 31.14 15.16
C SER A 25 25.64 30.26 15.86
N PHE A 26 25.26 29.07 16.33
CA PHE A 26 26.18 28.13 16.98
C PHE A 26 25.77 26.67 16.75
N ARG A 27 26.72 25.74 16.96
CA ARG A 27 26.53 24.29 16.91
C ARG A 27 26.78 23.71 18.31
N ALA A 28 26.21 22.54 18.58
CA ALA A 28 26.48 21.77 19.80
C ALA A 28 27.46 20.64 19.47
N GLN A 29 28.65 20.66 20.06
CA GLN A 29 29.63 19.59 19.93
C GLN A 29 29.55 18.65 21.13
N CYS A 30 29.42 17.34 20.88
CA CYS A 30 29.39 16.33 21.93
C CYS A 30 30.74 16.25 22.65
N LYS A 31 30.74 16.29 23.98
CA LYS A 31 31.99 16.17 24.76
C LYS A 31 32.64 14.79 24.60
N ASN A 32 31.84 13.75 24.36
CA ASN A 32 32.25 12.35 24.30
C ASN A 32 32.85 11.94 22.94
N CYS A 33 32.12 12.13 21.84
CA CYS A 33 32.56 11.70 20.50
C CYS A 33 32.94 12.86 19.56
N LYS A 34 32.94 14.10 20.06
CA LYS A 34 33.30 15.33 19.32
C LYS A 34 32.44 15.64 18.08
N THR A 35 31.35 14.91 17.84
CA THR A 35 30.41 15.19 16.74
C THR A 35 29.68 16.53 16.93
N GLU A 36 29.61 17.34 15.87
CA GLU A 36 28.92 18.64 15.85
C GLU A 36 27.51 18.55 15.26
N ILE A 37 26.50 18.85 16.07
CA ILE A 37 25.08 18.78 15.68
C ILE A 37 24.38 20.13 15.85
N VAL A 38 23.21 20.27 15.21
CA VAL A 38 22.32 21.43 15.39
C VAL A 38 21.83 21.46 16.85
N PRO A 39 21.84 22.63 17.53
CA PRO A 39 21.55 22.76 18.96
C PRO A 39 20.05 22.68 19.30
N LEU A 40 19.38 21.64 18.80
CA LEU A 40 18.01 21.29 19.15
C LEU A 40 18.03 20.19 20.20
N VAL A 41 17.39 20.42 21.35
CA VAL A 41 17.39 19.51 22.51
C VAL A 41 16.99 18.07 22.12
N VAL A 42 16.00 17.91 21.25
CA VAL A 42 15.54 16.59 20.75
C VAL A 42 16.68 15.83 20.05
N ARG A 43 17.47 16.51 19.21
CA ARG A 43 18.60 15.90 18.49
C ARG A 43 19.75 15.57 19.43
N MET A 44 20.00 16.45 20.41
CA MET A 44 21.03 16.25 21.44
C MET A 44 20.73 15.03 22.32
N LYS A 45 19.47 14.85 22.76
CA LYS A 45 19.03 13.65 23.51
C LYS A 45 19.18 12.37 22.68
N LYS A 46 18.75 12.39 21.41
CA LYS A 46 18.90 11.24 20.49
C LYS A 46 20.37 10.86 20.29
N HIS A 47 21.25 11.84 20.15
CA HIS A 47 22.69 11.61 19.97
C HIS A 47 23.32 10.93 21.18
N ILE A 48 23.02 11.37 22.42
CA ILE A 48 23.58 10.74 23.63
C ILE A 48 23.19 9.26 23.75
N ASN A 49 21.95 8.91 23.43
CA ASN A 49 21.48 7.52 23.48
C ASN A 49 22.26 6.60 22.54
N ILE A 50 22.72 7.12 21.40
CA ILE A 50 23.53 6.37 20.43
C ILE A 50 25.01 6.40 20.84
N CYS A 51 25.52 7.56 21.25
CA CYS A 51 26.91 7.76 21.63
C CYS A 51 27.33 6.95 22.87
N ARG A 52 26.39 6.62 23.76
CA ARG A 52 26.65 5.73 24.92
C ARG A 52 26.75 4.25 24.55
N LYS A 53 26.19 3.83 23.41
CA LYS A 53 26.17 2.42 22.97
C LYS A 53 27.42 2.01 22.18
N SER A 54 28.31 2.94 21.83
CA SER A 54 29.46 2.71 20.95
C SER A 54 30.77 2.41 21.69
N ILE A 55 30.75 1.68 22.82
CA ILE A 55 31.95 1.14 23.49
C ILE A 55 31.89 -0.40 23.41
N PRO A 56 32.93 -1.08 22.90
CA PRO A 56 33.02 -2.54 22.99
C PRO A 56 33.39 -2.96 24.42
N GLN A 57 32.68 -3.93 24.99
CA GLN A 57 33.13 -4.72 26.14
C GLN A 57 33.11 -6.19 25.72
N VAL A 58 34.23 -6.87 25.93
CA VAL A 58 34.48 -8.29 25.70
C VAL A 58 34.29 -9.03 27.02
N SER A 59 33.51 -10.11 27.06
CA SER A 59 33.84 -11.38 27.75
C SER A 59 32.69 -12.39 27.72
N ASP A 60 33.07 -13.66 27.55
CA ASP A 60 32.34 -14.92 27.43
C ASP A 60 31.33 -15.27 28.56
N THR A 61 30.30 -16.07 28.25
CA THR A 61 30.18 -17.52 28.62
C THR A 61 28.79 -18.11 28.28
N SER A 62 28.83 -19.23 27.54
CA SER A 62 27.98 -20.45 27.49
C SER A 62 26.51 -20.53 27.98
N GLU A 63 25.73 -21.24 27.14
CA GLU A 63 24.54 -22.08 27.41
C GLU A 63 23.16 -21.41 27.56
N THR A 64 22.28 -21.55 26.56
CA THR A 64 21.22 -22.58 26.54
C THR A 64 20.29 -22.41 25.33
N ASP A 65 19.86 -23.54 24.78
CA ASP A 65 19.02 -23.68 23.60
C ASP A 65 17.62 -23.09 23.78
N SER A 66 17.45 -21.87 23.29
CA SER A 66 16.21 -21.33 22.77
C SER A 66 16.62 -20.29 21.74
N GLU A 67 16.50 -20.60 20.45
CA GLU A 67 16.76 -19.64 19.37
C GLU A 67 15.65 -18.58 19.35
N ASP A 68 15.73 -17.68 20.32
CA ASP A 68 15.13 -16.37 20.31
C ASP A 68 15.83 -15.56 19.21
N ILE A 69 15.08 -15.10 18.22
CA ILE A 69 15.55 -14.28 17.09
C ILE A 69 15.84 -12.85 17.61
N SER A 70 16.70 -12.75 18.64
CA SER A 70 17.00 -11.52 19.36
C SER A 70 18.49 -11.32 19.65
N GLU A 71 19.42 -12.16 19.17
CA GLU A 71 20.86 -11.95 19.42
C GLU A 71 21.68 -11.41 18.24
N LYS A 72 21.13 -11.35 17.03
CA LYS A 72 21.66 -10.48 15.96
C LYS A 72 20.61 -9.45 15.63
N GLY A 73 20.62 -8.36 16.40
CA GLY A 73 19.59 -7.31 16.41
C GLY A 73 18.97 -7.05 15.04
N TYR A 74 17.72 -7.48 14.87
CA TYR A 74 16.93 -7.24 13.67
C TYR A 74 16.95 -5.75 13.34
N GLN A 75 17.42 -5.41 12.15
CA GLN A 75 17.35 -4.06 11.65
C GLN A 75 16.13 -3.95 10.73
N PRO A 76 15.06 -3.26 11.15
CA PRO A 76 13.89 -3.11 10.32
C PRO A 76 14.27 -2.38 9.02
N PRO A 77 13.69 -2.78 7.88
CA PRO A 77 13.91 -2.09 6.63
C PRO A 77 13.46 -0.64 6.74
N ASN A 78 14.20 0.25 6.09
CA ASN A 78 13.79 1.65 6.01
C ASN A 78 12.58 1.82 5.06
N ARG A 79 11.90 2.97 5.14
CA ARG A 79 10.71 3.27 4.31
C ARG A 79 10.96 3.09 2.81
N HIS A 80 12.15 3.43 2.32
CA HIS A 80 12.50 3.28 0.90
C HIS A 80 12.55 1.80 0.50
N LYS A 81 13.15 0.95 1.34
CA LYS A 81 13.22 -0.49 1.09
C LYS A 81 11.83 -1.14 1.15
N ILE A 82 10.98 -0.70 2.08
CA ILE A 82 9.58 -1.17 2.17
C ILE A 82 8.78 -0.75 0.92
N GLY A 83 8.81 0.53 0.55
CA GLY A 83 7.98 1.06 -0.53
C GLY A 83 8.42 0.69 -1.94
N ASN A 84 9.63 0.15 -2.10
CA ASN A 84 10.18 -0.24 -3.39
C ASN A 84 10.48 -1.74 -3.41
N GLU A 85 11.74 -2.13 -3.16
CA GLU A 85 12.26 -3.50 -3.30
C GLU A 85 11.37 -4.58 -2.68
N LEU A 86 10.97 -4.41 -1.41
CA LEU A 86 10.17 -5.43 -0.70
C LEU A 86 8.73 -5.48 -1.22
N LEU A 87 8.10 -4.33 -1.46
CA LEU A 87 6.74 -4.28 -1.99
C LEU A 87 6.68 -4.90 -3.40
N CYS A 88 7.61 -4.53 -4.28
CA CYS A 88 7.69 -5.10 -5.63
C CYS A 88 7.93 -6.62 -5.57
N SER A 89 8.87 -7.09 -4.74
CA SER A 89 9.15 -8.52 -4.61
C SER A 89 7.94 -9.32 -4.13
N VAL A 90 7.19 -8.81 -3.15
CA VAL A 90 5.98 -9.47 -2.66
C VAL A 90 4.88 -9.43 -3.71
N TYR A 91 4.69 -8.28 -4.37
CA TYR A 91 3.72 -8.12 -5.45
C TYR A 91 3.98 -9.13 -6.58
N ASP A 92 5.19 -9.20 -7.11
CA ASP A 92 5.54 -10.09 -8.22
C ASP A 92 5.35 -11.56 -7.85
N SER A 93 5.70 -11.92 -6.60
CA SER A 93 5.49 -13.26 -6.05
C SER A 93 4.00 -13.61 -5.98
N LEU A 94 3.18 -12.75 -5.38
CA LEU A 94 1.73 -12.95 -5.25
C LEU A 94 1.04 -12.96 -6.62
N TYR A 95 1.47 -12.08 -7.52
CA TYR A 95 0.92 -11.99 -8.87
C TYR A 95 1.20 -13.26 -9.68
N THR A 96 2.37 -13.87 -9.50
CA THR A 96 2.72 -15.16 -10.10
C THR A 96 1.86 -16.30 -9.56
N VAL A 97 1.65 -16.33 -8.24
CA VAL A 97 0.75 -17.32 -7.59
C VAL A 97 -0.67 -17.17 -8.10
N MET A 98 -1.20 -15.94 -8.10
CA MET A 98 -2.54 -15.61 -8.59
C MET A 98 -2.72 -16.09 -10.05
N LYS A 99 -1.78 -15.80 -10.95
CA LYS A 99 -1.84 -16.26 -12.34
C LYS A 99 -1.94 -17.78 -12.45
N LYS A 100 -1.16 -18.50 -11.64
CA LYS A 100 -1.17 -19.97 -11.61
C LYS A 100 -2.50 -20.51 -11.08
N GLU A 101 -3.04 -19.89 -10.04
CA GLU A 101 -4.30 -20.29 -9.42
C GLU A 101 -5.51 -19.99 -10.30
N LEU A 102 -5.48 -18.92 -11.09
CA LEU A 102 -6.54 -18.54 -12.02
C LEU A 102 -6.47 -19.24 -13.39
N ALA A 103 -5.35 -19.91 -13.70
CA ALA A 103 -5.16 -20.56 -15.00
C ALA A 103 -6.16 -21.70 -15.22
N ASN A 104 -6.79 -21.73 -16.40
CA ASN A 104 -7.86 -22.64 -16.78
C ASN A 104 -9.14 -22.52 -15.93
N LYS A 105 -9.27 -21.49 -15.08
CA LYS A 105 -10.47 -21.28 -14.28
C LYS A 105 -11.47 -20.36 -14.98
N THR A 106 -12.73 -20.62 -14.70
CA THR A 106 -13.83 -19.71 -15.02
C THR A 106 -14.11 -18.86 -13.79
N VAL A 107 -14.29 -17.55 -13.97
CA VAL A 107 -14.45 -16.61 -12.86
C VAL A 107 -15.65 -15.69 -13.05
N CYS A 108 -16.16 -15.19 -11.93
CA CYS A 108 -17.01 -14.02 -11.89
C CYS A 108 -16.15 -12.79 -11.60
N MET A 109 -16.22 -11.79 -12.46
CA MET A 109 -15.52 -10.52 -12.26
C MET A 109 -16.43 -9.53 -11.55
N SER A 110 -15.89 -8.79 -10.59
CA SER A 110 -16.55 -7.62 -10.02
C SER A 110 -15.75 -6.35 -10.30
N ILE A 111 -16.47 -5.28 -10.60
CA ILE A 111 -15.91 -3.94 -10.71
C ILE A 111 -16.62 -3.03 -9.73
N GLU A 112 -15.83 -2.36 -8.90
CA GLU A 112 -16.32 -1.42 -7.90
C GLU A 112 -15.50 -0.13 -7.98
N GLY A 113 -16.18 0.97 -8.26
CA GLY A 113 -15.60 2.30 -8.30
C GLY A 113 -16.02 3.11 -7.09
N TRP A 114 -15.08 3.83 -6.50
CA TRP A 114 -15.41 4.88 -5.53
C TRP A 114 -14.63 6.15 -5.84
N SER A 115 -15.23 7.29 -5.53
CA SER A 115 -14.55 8.57 -5.51
C SER A 115 -14.43 9.02 -4.06
N ASN A 116 -13.24 9.42 -3.63
CA ASN A 116 -13.06 9.92 -2.27
C ASN A 116 -13.45 11.41 -2.17
N ILE A 117 -13.41 11.97 -0.95
CA ILE A 117 -13.80 13.38 -0.68
C ILE A 117 -12.89 14.40 -1.40
N ARG A 118 -11.71 13.98 -1.86
CA ARG A 118 -10.78 14.78 -2.66
C ARG A 118 -10.96 14.58 -4.17
N ASN A 119 -11.99 13.83 -4.58
CA ASN A 119 -12.25 13.42 -5.95
C ASN A 119 -11.16 12.52 -6.55
N ASP A 120 -10.30 11.89 -5.72
CA ASP A 120 -9.42 10.82 -6.21
C ASP A 120 -10.33 9.63 -6.51
N SER A 121 -10.31 9.16 -7.76
CA SER A 121 -11.29 8.22 -8.27
C SER A 121 -10.60 6.90 -8.64
N ILE A 122 -10.96 5.83 -7.94
CA ILE A 122 -10.31 4.52 -8.06
C ILE A 122 -11.35 3.49 -8.45
N VAL A 123 -10.96 2.59 -9.35
CA VAL A 123 -11.75 1.42 -9.74
C VAL A 123 -10.98 0.16 -9.38
N CYS A 124 -11.56 -0.68 -8.54
CA CYS A 124 -11.01 -1.99 -8.22
C CYS A 124 -11.66 -3.05 -9.09
N VAL A 125 -10.84 -3.99 -9.55
CA VAL A 125 -11.31 -5.16 -10.31
C VAL A 125 -10.89 -6.41 -9.55
N SER A 126 -11.87 -7.21 -9.16
CA SER A 126 -11.63 -8.49 -8.52
C SER A 126 -12.28 -9.64 -9.29
N VAL A 127 -11.75 -10.84 -9.12
CA VAL A 127 -12.30 -12.05 -9.71
C VAL A 127 -12.49 -13.10 -8.63
N THR A 128 -13.64 -13.74 -8.68
CA THR A 128 -14.02 -14.84 -7.79
C THR A 128 -14.03 -16.12 -8.59
N ASP A 129 -13.29 -17.11 -8.11
CA ASP A 129 -13.37 -18.47 -8.63
C ASP A 129 -14.75 -19.07 -8.31
N ILE A 130 -15.47 -19.47 -9.35
CA ILE A 130 -16.83 -20.04 -9.22
C ILE A 130 -16.83 -21.56 -9.03
N GLN A 131 -15.69 -22.23 -9.25
CA GLN A 131 -15.59 -23.69 -9.17
C GLN A 131 -15.23 -24.19 -7.77
N GLU A 132 -14.49 -23.41 -6.98
CA GLU A 132 -14.17 -23.75 -5.60
C GLU A 132 -15.32 -23.46 -4.64
N LYS A 133 -15.66 -24.44 -3.78
CA LYS A 133 -16.77 -24.34 -2.80
C LYS A 133 -16.63 -23.18 -1.81
N ASN A 134 -15.41 -22.67 -1.59
CA ASN A 134 -15.13 -21.53 -0.71
C ASN A 134 -14.79 -20.24 -1.48
N GLY A 135 -14.83 -20.25 -2.82
CA GLY A 135 -14.67 -19.09 -3.70
C GLY A 135 -13.50 -18.18 -3.34
N ASN A 136 -12.28 -18.52 -3.76
CA ASN A 136 -11.16 -17.60 -3.58
C ASN A 136 -11.39 -16.33 -4.41
N VAL A 137 -11.16 -15.18 -3.77
CA VAL A 137 -11.30 -13.86 -4.38
C VAL A 137 -9.91 -13.26 -4.58
N TYR A 138 -9.64 -12.79 -5.79
CA TYR A 138 -8.38 -12.18 -6.17
C TYR A 138 -8.62 -10.76 -6.65
N LEU A 139 -7.91 -9.80 -6.05
CA LEU A 139 -7.83 -8.44 -6.58
C LEU A 139 -6.83 -8.44 -7.74
N ILE A 140 -7.34 -8.32 -8.97
CA ILE A 140 -6.50 -8.39 -10.19
C ILE A 140 -6.08 -7.02 -10.69
N ASP A 141 -6.79 -5.97 -10.31
CA ASP A 141 -6.43 -4.60 -10.66
C ASP A 141 -6.93 -3.56 -9.67
N THR A 142 -6.21 -2.44 -9.64
CA THR A 142 -6.60 -1.21 -8.95
C THR A 142 -6.21 -0.05 -9.84
N ILE A 143 -7.21 0.53 -10.50
CA ILE A 143 -7.05 1.51 -11.57
C ILE A 143 -7.29 2.89 -10.97
N ASP A 144 -6.26 3.73 -10.98
CA ASP A 144 -6.43 5.16 -10.77
C ASP A 144 -7.07 5.75 -12.04
N THR A 145 -8.29 6.26 -11.90
CA THR A 145 -9.03 6.85 -13.02
C THR A 145 -8.71 8.34 -13.20
N GLU A 146 -7.81 8.89 -12.38
CA GLU A 146 -7.39 10.29 -12.42
C GLU A 146 -8.64 11.20 -12.40
N ASP A 147 -8.70 12.18 -13.31
CA ASP A 147 -9.81 13.13 -13.43
C ASP A 147 -10.96 12.61 -14.33
N LYS A 148 -10.91 11.36 -14.80
CA LYS A 148 -11.93 10.85 -15.73
C LYS A 148 -13.20 10.52 -14.96
N SER A 149 -14.31 11.09 -15.42
CA SER A 149 -15.63 10.76 -14.91
C SER A 149 -15.96 9.29 -15.17
N HIS A 150 -16.60 8.64 -14.19
CA HIS A 150 -17.08 7.25 -14.28
C HIS A 150 -18.34 7.14 -15.18
N THR A 151 -18.21 7.51 -16.46
CA THR A 151 -19.26 7.31 -17.46
C THR A 151 -19.37 5.83 -17.83
N SER A 152 -20.52 5.42 -18.37
CA SER A 152 -20.72 4.02 -18.76
C SER A 152 -19.72 3.56 -19.82
N GLU A 153 -19.38 4.43 -20.77
CA GLU A 153 -18.47 4.14 -21.86
C GLU A 153 -17.03 3.96 -21.36
N TYR A 154 -16.60 4.81 -20.42
CA TYR A 154 -15.27 4.69 -19.84
C TYR A 154 -15.15 3.42 -18.99
N LEU A 155 -16.13 3.16 -18.12
CA LEU A 155 -16.16 1.95 -17.31
C LEU A 155 -16.21 0.68 -18.17
N LEU A 156 -16.95 0.71 -19.30
CA LEU A 156 -16.98 -0.39 -20.26
C LEU A 156 -15.59 -0.65 -20.84
N SER A 157 -14.84 0.41 -21.18
CA SER A 157 -13.48 0.26 -21.70
C SER A 157 -12.54 -0.41 -20.68
N LEU A 158 -12.64 -0.03 -19.40
CA LEU A 158 -11.86 -0.65 -18.30
C LEU A 158 -12.25 -2.11 -18.08
N LEU A 159 -13.55 -2.41 -18.14
CA LEU A 159 -14.06 -3.77 -18.01
C LEU A 159 -13.58 -4.68 -19.15
N VAL A 160 -13.66 -4.21 -20.40
CA VAL A 160 -13.18 -4.96 -21.56
C VAL A 160 -11.67 -5.20 -21.47
N GLU A 161 -10.89 -4.20 -21.04
CA GLU A 161 -9.45 -4.37 -20.82
C GLU A 161 -9.17 -5.41 -19.73
N SER A 162 -9.93 -5.38 -18.65
CA SER A 162 -9.81 -6.34 -17.54
C SER A 162 -10.16 -7.77 -17.97
N ILE A 163 -11.20 -7.95 -18.79
CA ILE A 163 -11.57 -9.25 -19.38
C ILE A 163 -10.44 -9.76 -20.29
N LYS A 164 -9.87 -8.88 -21.13
CA LYS A 164 -8.72 -9.22 -21.98
C LYS A 164 -7.52 -9.62 -21.13
N ARG A 165 -7.28 -8.93 -20.01
CA ARG A 165 -6.23 -9.24 -19.05
C ARG A 165 -6.40 -10.64 -18.46
N CYS A 166 -7.61 -11.03 -18.06
CA CYS A 166 -7.90 -12.40 -17.59
C CYS A 166 -7.44 -13.48 -18.57
N ARG A 167 -7.60 -13.25 -19.87
CA ARG A 167 -7.17 -14.21 -20.89
C ARG A 167 -5.66 -14.36 -20.98
N THR A 168 -4.89 -13.33 -20.64
CA THR A 168 -3.42 -13.39 -20.72
C THR A 168 -2.81 -14.46 -19.80
N TYR A 169 -3.53 -14.86 -18.75
CA TYR A 169 -3.18 -15.97 -17.87
C TYR A 169 -4.17 -17.14 -17.98
N ASN A 170 -4.80 -17.29 -19.14
CA ASN A 170 -5.69 -18.41 -19.47
C ASN A 170 -6.90 -18.54 -18.52
N CYS A 171 -7.42 -17.42 -18.03
CA CYS A 171 -8.62 -17.34 -17.20
C CYS A 171 -9.81 -16.79 -18.01
N THR A 172 -10.99 -17.37 -17.81
CA THR A 172 -12.21 -16.98 -18.54
C THR A 172 -13.19 -16.28 -17.60
N ALA A 173 -13.45 -15.00 -17.83
CA ALA A 173 -14.54 -14.29 -17.16
C ALA A 173 -15.87 -14.65 -17.83
N GLN A 174 -16.75 -15.35 -17.13
CA GLN A 174 -18.06 -15.77 -17.65
C GLN A 174 -19.20 -14.88 -17.13
N SER A 175 -18.99 -14.23 -15.99
CA SER A 175 -19.98 -13.31 -15.44
C SER A 175 -19.34 -12.05 -14.89
N VAL A 176 -20.12 -10.97 -14.87
CA VAL A 176 -19.73 -9.67 -14.34
C VAL A 176 -20.79 -9.18 -13.36
N VAL A 177 -20.36 -8.78 -12.17
CA VAL A 177 -21.19 -8.11 -11.17
C VAL A 177 -20.70 -6.68 -10.94
N THR A 178 -21.63 -5.73 -10.90
CA THR A 178 -21.33 -4.32 -10.59
C THR A 178 -22.42 -3.72 -9.71
N ASP A 179 -22.17 -2.56 -9.10
CA ASP A 179 -23.20 -1.85 -8.35
C ASP A 179 -24.40 -1.44 -9.23
N ASN A 180 -25.47 -0.93 -8.62
CA ASN A 180 -26.70 -0.59 -9.34
C ASN A 180 -26.82 0.89 -9.72
N ALA A 181 -25.74 1.66 -9.65
CA ALA A 181 -25.74 3.03 -10.14
C ALA A 181 -26.11 3.07 -11.63
N ALA A 182 -26.64 4.21 -12.07
CA ALA A 182 -27.15 4.38 -13.44
C ALA A 182 -26.07 4.07 -14.50
N ASN A 183 -24.83 4.54 -14.29
CA ASN A 183 -23.73 4.33 -15.22
C ASN A 183 -23.29 2.86 -15.28
N MET A 184 -23.25 2.15 -14.14
CA MET A 184 -22.95 0.72 -14.10
C MET A 184 -24.04 -0.11 -14.78
N THR A 185 -25.31 0.24 -14.56
CA THR A 185 -26.44 -0.42 -15.21
C THR A 185 -26.42 -0.24 -16.72
N LYS A 186 -26.13 0.97 -17.20
CA LYS A 186 -25.97 1.26 -18.62
C LYS A 186 -24.77 0.50 -19.21
N MET A 187 -23.64 0.49 -18.52
CA MET A 187 -22.43 -0.26 -18.90
C MET A 187 -22.71 -1.76 -19.04
N ARG A 188 -23.43 -2.39 -18.09
CA ARG A 188 -23.84 -3.79 -18.20
C ARG A 188 -24.70 -4.05 -19.44
N GLY A 189 -25.65 -3.15 -19.72
CA GLY A 189 -26.51 -3.24 -20.90
C GLY A 189 -25.74 -3.09 -22.22
N GLU A 190 -24.68 -2.28 -22.25
CA GLU A 190 -23.78 -2.14 -23.41
C GLU A 190 -22.89 -3.38 -23.57
N LEU A 191 -22.35 -3.93 -22.47
CA LEU A 191 -21.56 -5.15 -22.49
C LEU A 191 -22.37 -6.35 -23.02
N ALA A 192 -23.62 -6.50 -22.57
CA ALA A 192 -24.50 -7.60 -23.00
C ALA A 192 -24.86 -7.54 -24.49
N LYS A 193 -24.71 -6.37 -25.13
CA LYS A 193 -24.90 -6.16 -26.57
C LYS A 193 -23.59 -6.22 -27.36
N SER A 194 -22.45 -6.30 -26.68
CA SER A 194 -21.15 -6.27 -27.33
C SER A 194 -20.90 -7.60 -28.03
N GLU A 195 -20.82 -7.55 -29.35
CA GLU A 195 -20.40 -8.68 -30.20
C GLU A 195 -18.88 -8.66 -30.46
N GLU A 196 -18.10 -7.97 -29.61
CA GLU A 196 -16.65 -7.83 -29.82
C GLU A 196 -15.99 -9.22 -29.95
N VAL A 197 -15.26 -9.41 -31.05
CA VAL A 197 -14.66 -10.69 -31.44
C VAL A 197 -13.84 -11.27 -30.28
N GLY A 198 -14.30 -12.40 -29.76
CA GLY A 198 -13.64 -13.14 -28.71
C GLY A 198 -14.18 -12.89 -27.31
N LEU A 199 -15.12 -11.97 -27.06
CA LEU A 199 -15.87 -11.94 -25.79
C LEU A 199 -16.75 -13.21 -25.68
N PRO A 200 -16.62 -14.00 -24.59
CA PRO A 200 -17.60 -15.05 -24.33
C PRO A 200 -18.97 -14.41 -24.09
N ASP A 201 -20.03 -15.20 -24.18
CA ASP A 201 -21.35 -14.76 -23.73
C ASP A 201 -21.27 -14.52 -22.20
N ILE A 202 -21.23 -13.24 -21.80
CA ILE A 202 -20.98 -12.82 -20.43
C ILE A 202 -22.31 -12.52 -19.74
N LEU A 203 -22.56 -13.23 -18.64
CA LEU A 203 -23.70 -12.97 -17.77
C LEU A 203 -23.45 -11.73 -16.92
N THR A 204 -24.28 -10.70 -17.04
CA THR A 204 -24.16 -9.49 -16.22
C THR A 204 -25.27 -9.40 -15.17
N TYR A 205 -24.93 -9.05 -13.93
CA TYR A 205 -25.93 -8.81 -12.88
C TYR A 205 -25.52 -7.69 -11.92
N GLY A 206 -26.51 -7.19 -11.17
CA GLY A 206 -26.36 -6.11 -10.21
C GLY A 206 -25.98 -6.59 -8.81
N CYS A 207 -25.41 -5.69 -8.01
CA CYS A 207 -25.00 -5.98 -6.65
C CYS A 207 -26.21 -6.09 -5.70
N SER A 208 -26.42 -7.28 -5.12
CA SER A 208 -27.48 -7.51 -4.13
C SER A 208 -27.34 -6.65 -2.88
N ALA A 209 -26.11 -6.39 -2.41
CA ALA A 209 -25.88 -5.55 -1.24
C ALA A 209 -26.34 -4.10 -1.49
N HIS A 210 -26.12 -3.58 -2.70
CA HIS A 210 -26.61 -2.26 -3.09
C HIS A 210 -28.14 -2.24 -3.11
N ILE A 211 -28.80 -3.27 -3.67
CA ILE A 211 -30.28 -3.39 -3.65
C ILE A 211 -30.80 -3.37 -2.22
N LEU A 212 -30.21 -4.17 -1.32
CA LEU A 212 -30.62 -4.22 0.08
C LEU A 212 -30.44 -2.88 0.79
N ASN A 213 -29.35 -2.16 0.48
CA ASN A 213 -29.12 -0.83 1.02
C ASN A 213 -30.17 0.19 0.53
N LEU A 214 -30.56 0.13 -0.75
CA LEU A 214 -31.65 0.97 -1.27
C LEU A 214 -32.98 0.62 -0.63
N LEU A 215 -33.31 -0.67 -0.52
CA LEU A 215 -34.51 -1.13 0.17
C LEU A 215 -34.56 -0.65 1.62
N ALA A 216 -33.42 -0.66 2.32
CA ALA A 216 -33.33 -0.16 3.69
C ALA A 216 -33.52 1.36 3.82
N GLN A 217 -33.32 2.14 2.75
CA GLN A 217 -33.61 3.58 2.73
C GLN A 217 -35.09 3.87 2.52
N ASP A 218 -35.84 2.90 1.98
CA ASP A 218 -37.28 3.00 1.70
C ASP A 218 -38.17 2.55 2.88
N ILE A 219 -37.58 1.98 3.95
CA ILE A 219 -38.27 1.52 5.18
C ILE A 219 -38.07 2.53 6.30
#